data_AF-A0A0Q8F4F8-F1
#
_entry.id   AF-A0A0Q8F4F8-F1
#
_cell.length_a   1.000
_cell.length_b   1.000
_cell.length_c   1.000
_cell.angle_alpha   90.00
_cell.angle_beta   90.00
_cell.angle_gamma   90.00
#
_symmetry.space_group_name_H-M   'P 1'
#
loop_
_entity.id
_entity.type
_entity.pdbx_description
1 polymer ?
#
loop_
_entity_poly.entity_id
_entity_poly.type
_entity_poly.pdbx_seq_one_letter_code
_entity_poly.pdbx_strand_id
1 'polypeptide(L)'
;MLRASMAEYEGPANRLQMPFSDERIALVSLAYNRGVGMLNGMPRSNVPEHAIMEAVRDGDRAEAWFQMRYNCWGSNNDAEAGLRKRRFAEAQVFGLYDDPNNVAPDEARNVYRMYQLHRDEIDRVERGFGVTVEGDAAQRNRIAQANRDYPALVDEYGNVPNIADALGPARTVLLRELRQEYPDLADRLTDASFNAGTIYLDPGRGLRDRDEVDRQYPTDANSDRVNNRNIALRREQHSTTTDDVDQRHAATIDSQRVSRGRNPQEIASNDLLIGEGGNDTLRAHRGDDILIGGQGRDRMEGGAGRDTYVIDAGDTVRDSDVVGEVRWGGQPLTGGARAANDPANTYRSEDGRFTYALENNTLSVTDTLARDQMGREPAAIENFQNGQLGITLSEAGGVARPQAAPPRAEEQERVRASEEDRGTVDAVPGIPATAMETDGLQSSREPARGPFDDPYANSVYAALLAGDSHELDRIAGAFSRSPEGQRMAELGEQMLIQQQREGQTPLQDQHGQAREGPVMRM
;
A
#
# COMPACT_ATOMS: atom_id res chain seq x y z
N MET A 1 -18.57 18.90 -41.76
CA MET A 1 -19.26 18.84 -40.45
C MET A 1 -18.33 18.36 -39.35
N LEU A 2 -17.74 17.16 -39.42
CA LEU A 2 -16.78 16.67 -38.39
C LEU A 2 -15.62 17.64 -38.10
N ARG A 3 -14.96 18.16 -39.14
CA ARG A 3 -13.87 19.14 -38.99
C ARG A 3 -14.33 20.48 -38.38
N ALA A 4 -15.61 20.83 -38.51
CA ALA A 4 -16.18 22.07 -37.94
C ALA A 4 -16.58 21.90 -36.46
N SER A 5 -16.89 20.67 -36.02
CA SER A 5 -17.19 20.36 -34.61
C SER A 5 -15.95 19.99 -33.78
N MET A 6 -14.81 19.69 -34.41
CA MET A 6 -13.60 19.26 -33.68
C MET A 6 -13.10 20.31 -32.69
N ALA A 7 -13.16 21.60 -33.04
CA ALA A 7 -12.80 22.70 -32.17
C ALA A 7 -13.62 22.75 -30.87
N GLU A 8 -14.88 22.29 -30.91
CA GLU A 8 -15.73 22.17 -29.73
C GLU A 8 -15.21 21.07 -28.80
N TYR A 9 -14.94 19.88 -29.33
CA TYR A 9 -14.46 18.72 -28.58
C TYR A 9 -13.03 18.87 -28.06
N GLU A 10 -12.21 19.71 -28.70
CA GLU A 10 -10.90 20.12 -28.18
C GLU A 10 -10.99 21.11 -27.02
N GLY A 11 -12.16 21.71 -26.78
CA GLY A 11 -12.38 22.73 -25.76
C GLY A 11 -11.84 22.38 -24.35
N PRO A 12 -12.12 21.17 -23.80
CA PRO A 12 -11.56 20.74 -22.51
C PRO A 12 -10.03 20.74 -22.52
N ALA A 13 -9.41 20.09 -23.50
CA ALA A 13 -7.95 20.00 -23.61
C ALA A 13 -7.30 21.38 -23.83
N ASN A 14 -7.94 22.25 -24.62
CA ASN A 14 -7.48 23.61 -24.86
C ASN A 14 -7.50 24.48 -23.60
N ARG A 15 -8.53 24.35 -22.75
CA ARG A 15 -8.61 25.08 -21.47
C ARG A 15 -7.51 24.67 -20.50
N LEU A 16 -7.18 23.38 -20.49
CA LEU A 16 -6.07 22.82 -19.74
C LEU A 16 -4.71 23.07 -20.39
N GLN A 17 -4.66 23.73 -21.55
CA GLN A 17 -3.44 24.00 -22.31
C GLN A 17 -2.62 22.74 -22.63
N MET A 18 -3.29 21.60 -22.81
CA MET A 18 -2.59 20.34 -23.08
C MET A 18 -1.77 20.42 -24.38
N PRO A 19 -0.51 19.96 -24.38
CA PRO A 19 0.30 19.88 -25.59
C PRO A 19 -0.31 18.90 -26.60
N PHE A 20 0.25 18.88 -27.81
CA PHE A 20 -0.07 17.78 -28.74
C PHE A 20 0.56 16.49 -28.23
N SER A 21 -0.26 15.67 -27.58
CA SER A 21 0.14 14.41 -26.96
C SER A 21 -0.96 13.36 -27.08
N ASP A 22 -0.65 12.11 -26.75
CA ASP A 22 -1.62 11.01 -26.78
C ASP A 22 -2.71 11.18 -25.72
N GLU A 23 -2.38 11.77 -24.56
CA GLU A 23 -3.34 12.13 -23.52
C GLU A 23 -4.38 13.12 -24.04
N ARG A 24 -3.95 14.11 -24.82
CA ARG A 24 -4.86 15.05 -25.47
C ARG A 24 -5.75 14.33 -26.47
N ILE A 25 -5.23 13.40 -27.26
CA ILE A 25 -6.02 12.61 -28.20
C ILE A 25 -7.10 11.80 -27.46
N ALA A 26 -6.73 11.13 -26.37
CA ALA A 26 -7.65 10.35 -25.56
C ALA A 26 -8.74 11.23 -24.92
N LEU A 27 -8.37 12.39 -24.36
CA LEU A 27 -9.34 13.33 -23.77
C LEU A 27 -10.30 13.90 -24.82
N VAL A 28 -9.82 14.23 -26.02
CA VAL A 28 -10.67 14.71 -27.12
C VAL A 28 -11.61 13.61 -27.62
N SER A 29 -11.14 12.35 -27.69
CA SER A 29 -11.99 11.20 -28.01
C SER A 29 -13.09 11.00 -26.96
N LEU A 30 -12.76 11.16 -25.68
CA LEU A 30 -13.71 11.11 -24.58
C LEU A 30 -14.73 12.25 -24.66
N ALA A 31 -14.29 13.49 -24.88
CA ALA A 31 -15.16 14.65 -25.06
C ALA A 31 -16.08 14.51 -26.28
N TYR A 32 -15.57 13.97 -27.39
CA TYR A 32 -16.35 13.67 -28.60
C TYR A 32 -17.48 12.69 -28.31
N ASN A 33 -17.19 11.61 -27.57
CA ASN A 33 -18.20 10.59 -27.30
C ASN A 33 -19.17 10.96 -26.17
N ARG A 34 -18.70 11.63 -25.10
CA ARG A 34 -19.50 11.96 -23.91
C ARG A 34 -20.20 13.32 -24.00
N GLY A 35 -19.67 14.23 -24.80
CA GLY A 35 -20.07 15.63 -24.87
C GLY A 35 -19.31 16.51 -23.87
N VAL A 36 -18.87 17.67 -24.34
CA VAL A 36 -18.05 18.64 -23.58
C VAL A 36 -18.73 19.09 -22.29
N GLY A 37 -20.04 19.35 -22.32
CA GLY A 37 -20.78 19.81 -21.15
C GLY A 37 -20.90 18.77 -20.04
N MET A 38 -20.91 17.48 -20.38
CA MET A 38 -20.91 16.38 -19.39
C MET A 38 -19.53 16.10 -18.81
N LEU A 39 -18.48 16.62 -19.46
CA LEU A 39 -17.12 16.49 -18.99
C LEU A 39 -16.74 17.62 -18.03
N ASN A 40 -17.09 18.87 -18.34
CA ASN A 40 -16.76 20.05 -17.51
C ASN A 40 -17.84 20.40 -16.47
N GLY A 41 -18.93 19.64 -16.44
CA GLY A 41 -20.10 19.99 -15.64
C GLY A 41 -20.87 21.21 -16.17
N MET A 42 -21.97 21.51 -15.50
CA MET A 42 -22.80 22.69 -15.76
C MET A 42 -23.30 23.27 -14.44
N PRO A 43 -22.63 24.31 -13.88
CA PRO A 43 -23.01 24.91 -12.61
C PRO A 43 -24.46 25.40 -12.58
N ARG A 44 -24.93 25.97 -13.71
CA ARG A 44 -26.31 26.47 -13.84
C ARG A 44 -27.39 25.36 -13.80
N SER A 45 -26.99 24.10 -13.96
CA SER A 45 -27.89 22.94 -14.03
C SER A 45 -27.61 21.91 -12.93
N ASN A 46 -26.79 22.26 -11.93
CA ASN A 46 -26.34 21.35 -10.86
C ASN A 46 -25.74 20.03 -11.37
N VAL A 47 -25.09 20.07 -12.54
CA VAL A 47 -24.34 18.92 -13.06
C VAL A 47 -22.91 19.09 -12.58
N PRO A 48 -22.40 18.22 -11.70
CA PRO A 48 -21.01 18.30 -11.24
C PRO A 48 -20.06 18.06 -12.42
N GLU A 49 -18.84 18.57 -12.28
CA GLU A 49 -17.75 18.24 -13.19
C GLU A 49 -17.45 16.74 -13.16
N HIS A 50 -16.96 16.20 -14.28
CA HIS A 50 -16.55 14.81 -14.34
C HIS A 50 -15.20 14.65 -13.66
N ALA A 51 -15.06 13.66 -12.77
CA ALA A 51 -13.85 13.42 -11.97
C ALA A 51 -12.55 13.33 -12.79
N ILE A 52 -12.59 12.86 -14.04
CA ILE A 52 -11.40 12.88 -14.92
C ILE A 52 -10.82 14.28 -15.13
N MET A 53 -11.65 15.32 -15.17
CA MET A 53 -11.17 16.69 -15.37
C MET A 53 -10.47 17.22 -14.12
N GLU A 54 -10.90 16.79 -12.93
CA GLU A 54 -10.24 17.08 -11.67
C GLU A 54 -8.87 16.38 -11.65
N ALA A 55 -8.85 15.07 -11.90
CA ALA A 55 -7.60 14.29 -11.95
C ALA A 55 -6.57 14.84 -12.94
N VAL A 56 -6.99 15.26 -14.14
CA VAL A 56 -6.09 15.87 -15.13
C VAL A 56 -5.60 17.26 -14.70
N ARG A 57 -6.41 18.05 -13.97
CA ARG A 57 -5.96 19.35 -13.42
C ARG A 57 -4.95 19.17 -12.30
N ASP A 58 -5.16 18.16 -11.48
CA ASP A 58 -4.34 17.84 -10.32
C ASP A 58 -3.04 17.11 -10.73
N GLY A 59 -2.86 16.79 -12.02
CA GLY A 59 -1.71 16.04 -12.51
C GLY A 59 -1.71 14.57 -12.10
N ASP A 60 -2.83 14.06 -11.59
CA ASP A 60 -2.95 12.66 -11.17
C ASP A 60 -3.25 11.75 -12.37
N ARG A 61 -2.18 11.39 -13.08
CA ARG A 61 -2.25 10.51 -14.25
C ARG A 61 -2.92 9.16 -13.94
N ALA A 62 -2.60 8.56 -12.79
CA ALA A 62 -3.15 7.28 -12.39
C ALA A 62 -4.68 7.36 -12.21
N GLU A 63 -5.14 8.39 -11.51
CA GLU A 63 -6.57 8.64 -11.34
C GLU A 63 -7.25 8.99 -12.67
N ALA A 64 -6.63 9.82 -13.52
CA ALA A 64 -7.16 10.15 -14.84
C ALA A 64 -7.34 8.90 -15.72
N TRP A 65 -6.36 7.99 -15.69
CA TRP A 65 -6.44 6.70 -16.38
C TRP A 65 -7.57 5.84 -15.82
N PHE A 66 -7.70 5.76 -14.50
CA PHE A 66 -8.80 5.04 -13.84
C PHE A 66 -10.16 5.58 -14.27
N GLN A 67 -10.35 6.90 -14.18
CA GLN A 67 -11.59 7.57 -14.55
C GLN A 67 -11.91 7.34 -16.03
N MET A 68 -10.91 7.35 -16.91
CA MET A 68 -11.11 7.07 -18.33
C MET A 68 -11.55 5.62 -18.56
N ARG A 69 -10.89 4.67 -17.91
CA ARG A 69 -11.12 3.23 -18.12
C ARG A 69 -12.41 2.73 -17.46
N TYR A 70 -12.69 3.18 -16.24
CA TYR A 70 -13.72 2.59 -15.37
C TYR A 70 -14.93 3.49 -15.12
N ASN A 71 -14.83 4.81 -15.23
CA ASN A 71 -15.99 5.70 -15.05
C ASN A 71 -16.84 5.84 -16.34
N CYS A 72 -17.34 4.70 -16.79
CA CYS A 72 -18.23 4.60 -17.95
C CYS A 72 -19.70 4.62 -17.52
N TRP A 73 -20.47 5.59 -17.99
CA TRP A 73 -21.92 5.67 -17.73
C TRP A 73 -22.68 5.42 -19.04
N GLY A 74 -23.29 4.24 -19.16
CA GLY A 74 -24.27 3.93 -20.19
C GLY A 74 -25.69 4.17 -19.69
N SER A 75 -26.63 4.52 -20.57
CA SER A 75 -28.06 4.62 -20.21
C SER A 75 -28.71 3.25 -19.95
N ASN A 76 -28.05 2.15 -20.33
CA ASN A 76 -28.41 0.76 -20.03
C ASN A 76 -27.19 -0.18 -20.22
N ASN A 77 -27.33 -1.45 -19.83
CA ASN A 77 -26.26 -2.46 -19.84
C ASN A 77 -25.65 -2.73 -21.23
N ASP A 78 -26.43 -2.66 -22.32
CA ASP A 78 -25.92 -2.92 -23.67
C ASP A 78 -25.16 -1.69 -24.23
N ALA A 79 -25.62 -0.48 -23.92
CA ALA A 79 -24.90 0.76 -24.20
C ALA A 79 -23.59 0.83 -23.42
N GLU A 80 -23.61 0.41 -22.14
CA GLU A 80 -22.40 0.31 -21.33
C GLU A 80 -21.39 -0.65 -21.97
N ALA A 81 -21.83 -1.80 -22.47
CA ALA A 81 -20.92 -2.80 -23.03
C ALA A 81 -20.17 -2.32 -24.29
N GLY A 82 -20.83 -1.54 -25.15
CA GLY A 82 -20.19 -0.92 -26.32
C GLY A 82 -19.23 0.21 -25.94
N LEU A 83 -19.57 0.98 -24.91
CA LEU A 83 -18.73 2.06 -24.38
C LEU A 83 -17.48 1.51 -23.68
N ARG A 84 -17.59 0.42 -22.91
CA ARG A 84 -16.46 -0.22 -22.20
C ARG A 84 -15.31 -0.60 -23.14
N LYS A 85 -15.63 -1.19 -24.29
CA LYS A 85 -14.65 -1.50 -25.35
C LYS A 85 -13.86 -0.25 -25.78
N ARG A 86 -14.57 0.87 -25.98
CA ARG A 86 -13.96 2.13 -26.37
C ARG A 86 -13.09 2.71 -25.25
N ARG A 87 -13.58 2.71 -24.02
CA ARG A 87 -12.87 3.22 -22.84
C ARG A 87 -11.58 2.45 -22.54
N PHE A 88 -11.59 1.13 -22.72
CA PHE A 88 -10.38 0.32 -22.63
C PHE A 88 -9.32 0.73 -23.66
N ALA A 89 -9.73 0.99 -24.91
CA ALA A 89 -8.80 1.45 -25.94
C ALA A 89 -8.31 2.89 -25.69
N GLU A 90 -9.19 3.80 -25.28
CA GLU A 90 -8.81 5.19 -24.96
C GLU A 90 -7.86 5.25 -23.77
N ALA A 91 -8.06 4.43 -22.74
CA ALA A 91 -7.14 4.33 -21.61
C ALA A 91 -5.77 3.75 -22.02
N GLN A 92 -5.72 2.88 -23.02
CA GLN A 92 -4.44 2.40 -23.58
C GLN A 92 -3.70 3.52 -24.34
N VAL A 93 -4.43 4.35 -25.09
CA VAL A 93 -3.85 5.54 -25.75
C VAL A 93 -3.39 6.56 -24.71
N PHE A 94 -4.19 6.80 -23.67
CA PHE A 94 -3.83 7.72 -22.59
C PHE A 94 -2.57 7.25 -21.85
N GLY A 95 -2.45 5.95 -21.58
CA GLY A 95 -1.31 5.35 -20.88
C GLY A 95 -1.38 5.54 -19.36
N LEU A 96 -1.11 4.47 -18.61
CA LEU A 96 -1.09 4.54 -17.14
C LEU A 96 0.19 5.21 -16.60
N TYR A 97 1.27 5.10 -17.37
CA TYR A 97 2.60 5.59 -16.99
C TYR A 97 3.07 6.65 -17.98
N ASP A 98 3.98 7.51 -17.54
CA ASP A 98 4.72 8.41 -18.43
C ASP A 98 5.71 7.61 -19.29
N ASP A 99 6.41 6.65 -18.68
CA ASP A 99 7.21 5.64 -19.39
C ASP A 99 7.12 4.28 -18.67
N PRO A 100 6.40 3.28 -19.22
CA PRO A 100 6.25 1.98 -18.58
C PRO A 100 7.57 1.19 -18.45
N ASN A 101 8.64 1.58 -19.18
CA ASN A 101 9.96 0.97 -19.05
C ASN A 101 10.84 1.64 -18.00
N ASN A 102 10.43 2.80 -17.48
CA ASN A 102 11.19 3.61 -16.55
C ASN A 102 10.28 4.29 -15.52
N VAL A 103 9.52 3.47 -14.80
CA VAL A 103 8.58 3.93 -13.76
C VAL A 103 9.35 4.38 -12.52
N ALA A 104 9.08 5.60 -12.06
CA ALA A 104 9.65 6.14 -10.84
C ALA A 104 9.00 5.51 -9.58
N PRO A 105 9.71 5.40 -8.44
CA PRO A 105 9.12 4.92 -7.18
C PRO A 105 7.82 5.63 -6.80
N ASP A 106 7.78 6.96 -6.90
CA ASP A 106 6.60 7.75 -6.56
C ASP A 106 5.42 7.49 -7.52
N GLU A 107 5.71 7.32 -8.81
CA GLU A 107 4.71 6.95 -9.82
C GLU A 107 4.15 5.55 -9.55
N ALA A 108 5.01 4.59 -9.21
CA ALA A 108 4.60 3.24 -8.84
C ALA A 108 3.69 3.23 -7.59
N ARG A 109 4.05 4.02 -6.56
CA ARG A 109 3.22 4.20 -5.36
C ARG A 109 1.87 4.83 -5.71
N ASN A 110 1.84 5.87 -6.55
CA ASN A 110 0.59 6.50 -6.96
C ASN A 110 -0.33 5.56 -7.76
N VAL A 111 0.23 4.79 -8.70
CA VAL A 111 -0.52 3.79 -9.46
C VAL A 111 -1.11 2.71 -8.54
N TYR A 112 -0.32 2.22 -7.59
CA TYR A 112 -0.81 1.21 -6.67
C TYR A 112 -1.89 1.76 -5.73
N ARG A 113 -1.72 2.98 -5.22
CA ARG A 113 -2.72 3.69 -4.44
C ARG A 113 -4.05 3.82 -5.20
N MET A 114 -4.01 4.30 -6.45
CA MET A 114 -5.20 4.36 -7.31
C MET A 114 -5.86 2.98 -7.40
N TYR A 115 -5.07 1.92 -7.62
CA TYR A 115 -5.62 0.57 -7.69
C TYR A 115 -6.30 0.14 -6.39
N GLN A 116 -5.72 0.45 -5.22
CA GLN A 116 -6.30 0.12 -3.92
C GLN A 116 -7.61 0.87 -3.67
N LEU A 117 -7.63 2.19 -3.89
CA LEU A 117 -8.81 3.04 -3.68
C LEU A 117 -9.99 2.57 -4.51
N HIS A 118 -9.73 2.10 -5.73
CA HIS A 118 -10.78 1.72 -6.68
C HIS A 118 -10.91 0.22 -6.89
N ARG A 119 -10.30 -0.60 -6.03
CA ARG A 119 -10.17 -2.04 -6.23
C ARG A 119 -11.50 -2.72 -6.49
N ASP A 120 -12.52 -2.40 -5.71
CA ASP A 120 -13.86 -2.99 -5.85
C ASP A 120 -14.53 -2.62 -7.18
N GLU A 121 -14.37 -1.38 -7.62
CA GLU A 121 -14.92 -0.89 -8.88
C GLU A 121 -14.18 -1.50 -10.08
N ILE A 122 -12.85 -1.54 -10.01
CA ILE A 122 -11.98 -2.21 -11.00
C ILE A 122 -12.40 -3.67 -11.12
N ASP A 123 -12.43 -4.40 -10.01
CA ASP A 123 -12.82 -5.80 -9.96
C ASP A 123 -14.23 -6.03 -10.54
N ARG A 124 -15.20 -5.20 -10.14
CA ARG A 124 -16.58 -5.27 -10.63
C ARG A 124 -16.62 -5.14 -12.16
N VAL A 125 -15.88 -4.20 -12.73
CA VAL A 125 -15.85 -3.97 -14.17
C VAL A 125 -15.08 -5.08 -14.90
N GLU A 126 -13.92 -5.48 -14.39
CA GLU A 126 -13.08 -6.51 -14.99
C GLU A 126 -13.80 -7.88 -15.03
N ARG A 127 -14.51 -8.27 -13.95
CA ARG A 127 -15.35 -9.48 -13.94
C ARG A 127 -16.49 -9.45 -14.98
N GLY A 128 -17.04 -8.27 -15.24
CA GLY A 128 -18.16 -8.10 -16.18
C GLY A 128 -17.73 -8.00 -17.64
N PHE A 129 -16.58 -7.38 -17.91
CA PHE A 129 -16.22 -6.92 -19.25
C PHE A 129 -14.75 -7.06 -19.62
N GLY A 130 -13.86 -7.46 -18.73
CA GLY A 130 -12.43 -7.54 -19.03
C GLY A 130 -11.83 -8.85 -18.53
N VAL A 131 -10.75 -8.74 -17.77
CA VAL A 131 -10.02 -9.85 -17.16
C VAL A 131 -9.59 -9.41 -15.76
N THR A 132 -9.97 -10.17 -14.74
CA THR A 132 -9.64 -9.82 -13.35
C THR A 132 -8.15 -9.83 -13.10
N VAL A 133 -7.72 -9.29 -11.96
CA VAL A 133 -6.30 -9.29 -11.57
C VAL A 133 -5.75 -10.73 -11.41
N GLU A 134 -6.62 -11.69 -11.09
CA GLU A 134 -6.30 -13.13 -11.02
C GLU A 134 -6.25 -13.82 -12.39
N GLY A 135 -6.64 -13.13 -13.47
CA GLY A 135 -6.63 -13.66 -14.83
C GLY A 135 -7.97 -14.24 -15.31
N ASP A 136 -9.06 -14.09 -14.54
CA ASP A 136 -10.36 -14.61 -14.93
C ASP A 136 -11.01 -13.73 -15.99
N ALA A 137 -11.15 -14.27 -17.21
CA ALA A 137 -11.75 -13.54 -18.32
C ALA A 137 -13.29 -13.51 -18.23
N ALA A 138 -13.88 -12.32 -18.37
CA ALA A 138 -15.32 -12.16 -18.45
C ALA A 138 -15.92 -12.87 -19.69
N GLN A 139 -17.15 -13.36 -19.57
CA GLN A 139 -17.87 -13.95 -20.71
C GLN A 139 -17.98 -12.99 -21.91
N ARG A 140 -18.15 -11.69 -21.64
CA ARG A 140 -18.15 -10.62 -22.65
C ARG A 140 -16.87 -9.80 -22.54
N ASN A 141 -15.72 -10.43 -22.77
CA ASN A 141 -14.41 -9.76 -22.73
C ASN A 141 -14.29 -8.67 -23.82
N ARG A 142 -14.45 -7.41 -23.40
CA ARG A 142 -14.34 -6.20 -24.22
C ARG A 142 -12.91 -5.77 -24.45
N ILE A 143 -11.95 -6.20 -23.64
CA ILE A 143 -10.51 -6.03 -23.91
C ILE A 143 -10.14 -6.79 -25.19
N ALA A 144 -10.46 -8.09 -25.23
CA ALA A 144 -10.22 -8.93 -26.41
C ALA A 144 -10.95 -8.42 -27.65
N GLN A 145 -12.15 -7.85 -27.48
CA GLN A 145 -12.88 -7.24 -28.58
C GLN A 145 -12.27 -5.92 -29.04
N ALA A 146 -11.77 -5.07 -28.13
CA ALA A 146 -11.08 -3.83 -28.50
C ALA A 146 -9.86 -4.13 -29.37
N ASN A 147 -9.05 -5.10 -28.96
CA ASN A 147 -7.86 -5.52 -29.71
C ASN A 147 -8.19 -6.04 -31.12
N ARG A 148 -9.33 -6.70 -31.28
CA ARG A 148 -9.80 -7.18 -32.59
C ARG A 148 -10.37 -6.07 -33.47
N ASP A 149 -11.17 -5.18 -32.88
CA ASP A 149 -11.97 -4.20 -33.62
C ASP A 149 -11.20 -2.90 -33.90
N TYR A 150 -10.08 -2.65 -33.21
CA TYR A 150 -9.22 -1.47 -33.37
C TYR A 150 -7.77 -1.81 -33.76
N PRO A 151 -7.54 -2.52 -34.88
CA PRO A 151 -6.21 -3.00 -35.25
C PRO A 151 -5.18 -1.87 -35.41
N ALA A 152 -5.57 -0.71 -35.93
CA ALA A 152 -4.67 0.43 -36.06
C ALA A 152 -4.18 1.00 -34.71
N LEU A 153 -5.01 0.93 -33.65
CA LEU A 153 -4.56 1.29 -32.30
C LEU A 153 -3.64 0.23 -31.71
N VAL A 154 -3.90 -1.04 -32.02
CA VAL A 154 -3.03 -2.14 -31.58
C VAL A 154 -1.65 -2.09 -32.25
N ASP A 155 -1.61 -1.75 -33.54
CA ASP A 155 -0.36 -1.61 -34.28
C ASP A 155 0.51 -0.46 -33.73
N GLU A 156 -0.12 0.63 -33.27
CA GLU A 156 0.57 1.82 -32.74
C GLU A 156 0.91 1.71 -31.24
N TYR A 157 -0.06 1.32 -30.41
CA TYR A 157 0.04 1.38 -28.94
C TYR A 157 0.11 0.00 -28.27
N GLY A 158 0.09 -1.08 -29.05
CA GLY A 158 0.01 -2.45 -28.55
C GLY A 158 -1.40 -2.87 -28.13
N ASN A 159 -1.51 -4.13 -27.71
CA ASN A 159 -2.77 -4.67 -27.19
C ASN A 159 -3.18 -3.93 -25.91
N VAL A 160 -4.47 -3.68 -25.75
CA VAL A 160 -5.05 -3.25 -24.48
C VAL A 160 -4.71 -4.28 -23.40
N PRO A 161 -4.02 -3.88 -22.31
CA PRO A 161 -3.64 -4.77 -21.23
C PRO A 161 -4.83 -5.06 -20.31
N ASN A 162 -4.86 -6.28 -19.77
CA ASN A 162 -5.67 -6.54 -18.58
C ASN A 162 -5.12 -5.75 -17.37
N ILE A 163 -5.85 -5.73 -16.26
CA ILE A 163 -5.43 -4.94 -15.10
C ILE A 163 -4.11 -5.45 -14.50
N ALA A 164 -3.86 -6.76 -14.46
CA ALA A 164 -2.62 -7.31 -13.90
C ALA A 164 -1.37 -6.92 -14.71
N ASP A 165 -1.50 -6.88 -16.04
CA ASP A 165 -0.46 -6.44 -16.97
C ASP A 165 -0.27 -4.92 -16.90
N ALA A 166 -1.37 -4.16 -16.82
CA ALA A 166 -1.32 -2.70 -16.65
C ALA A 166 -0.58 -2.30 -15.36
N LEU A 167 -0.77 -3.03 -14.26
CA LEU A 167 -0.09 -2.78 -12.99
C LEU A 167 1.33 -3.35 -12.93
N GLY A 168 1.77 -4.12 -13.93
CA GLY A 168 3.06 -4.83 -13.92
C GLY A 168 4.28 -3.95 -13.64
N PRO A 169 4.45 -2.82 -14.35
CA PRO A 169 5.57 -1.90 -14.10
C PRO A 169 5.57 -1.33 -12.68
N ALA A 170 4.44 -0.80 -12.18
CA ALA A 170 4.30 -0.32 -10.81
C ALA A 170 4.58 -1.42 -9.78
N ARG A 171 3.99 -2.61 -9.95
CA ARG A 171 4.18 -3.76 -9.07
C ARG A 171 5.66 -4.11 -8.92
N THR A 172 6.39 -4.14 -10.04
CA THR A 172 7.81 -4.50 -10.06
C THR A 172 8.65 -3.49 -9.27
N VAL A 173 8.45 -2.21 -9.53
CA VAL A 173 9.17 -1.13 -8.83
C VAL A 173 8.80 -1.12 -7.36
N LEU A 174 7.52 -1.12 -7.03
CA LEU A 174 7.03 -1.03 -5.66
C LEU A 174 7.54 -2.19 -4.81
N LEU A 175 7.42 -3.44 -5.27
CA LEU A 175 7.90 -4.59 -4.52
C LEU A 175 9.42 -4.58 -4.36
N ARG A 176 10.17 -4.05 -5.33
CA ARG A 176 11.62 -3.87 -5.18
C ARG A 176 11.95 -2.87 -4.07
N GLU A 177 11.34 -1.69 -4.09
CA GLU A 177 11.58 -0.65 -3.07
C GLU A 177 11.20 -1.16 -1.67
N LEU A 178 10.01 -1.74 -1.52
CA LEU A 178 9.54 -2.24 -0.23
C LEU A 178 10.41 -3.37 0.30
N ARG A 179 10.97 -4.25 -0.55
CA ARG A 179 11.89 -5.32 -0.10
C ARG A 179 13.26 -4.79 0.29
N GLN A 180 13.68 -3.64 -0.24
CA GLN A 180 14.92 -2.98 0.19
C GLN A 180 14.71 -2.28 1.53
N GLU A 181 13.55 -1.66 1.72
CA GLU A 181 13.16 -0.97 2.95
C GLU A 181 12.86 -1.94 4.09
N TYR A 182 12.15 -3.03 3.79
CA TYR A 182 11.70 -4.04 4.76
C TYR A 182 12.17 -5.45 4.33
N PRO A 183 13.48 -5.74 4.42
CA PRO A 183 14.02 -7.02 3.97
C PRO A 183 13.43 -8.22 4.72
N ASP A 184 13.09 -8.04 6.00
CA ASP A 184 12.47 -9.08 6.83
C ASP A 184 11.04 -9.44 6.38
N LEU A 185 10.42 -8.60 5.53
CA LEU A 185 9.08 -8.81 4.99
C LEU A 185 9.08 -9.32 3.55
N ALA A 186 10.23 -9.74 3.01
CA ALA A 186 10.34 -10.18 1.62
C ALA A 186 9.35 -11.30 1.25
N ASP A 187 9.05 -12.21 2.18
CA ASP A 187 8.08 -13.30 2.00
C ASP A 187 6.63 -12.82 1.95
N ARG A 188 6.32 -11.65 2.53
CA ARG A 188 5.00 -10.99 2.48
C ARG A 188 4.89 -10.09 1.25
N LEU A 189 5.99 -9.52 0.77
CA LEU A 189 6.04 -8.61 -0.35
C LEU A 189 6.14 -9.39 -1.67
N THR A 190 5.08 -10.08 -2.08
CA THR A 190 5.04 -10.91 -3.29
C THR A 190 4.04 -10.39 -4.32
N ASP A 191 4.18 -10.82 -5.58
CA ASP A 191 3.18 -10.55 -6.62
C ASP A 191 1.78 -11.05 -6.21
N ALA A 192 1.72 -12.18 -5.49
CA ALA A 192 0.47 -12.72 -4.99
C ALA A 192 -0.16 -11.79 -3.95
N SER A 193 0.61 -11.27 -2.99
CA SER A 193 0.13 -10.31 -1.99
C SER A 193 -0.31 -8.99 -2.63
N PHE A 194 0.43 -8.50 -3.63
CA PHE A 194 0.06 -7.31 -4.40
C PHE A 194 -1.27 -7.50 -5.12
N ASN A 195 -1.44 -8.61 -5.85
CA ASN A 195 -2.68 -8.92 -6.58
C ASN A 195 -3.85 -9.18 -5.61
N ALA A 196 -3.56 -9.78 -4.46
CA ALA A 196 -4.51 -9.95 -3.36
C ALA A 196 -4.82 -8.63 -2.63
N GLY A 197 -4.14 -7.53 -2.97
CA GLY A 197 -4.33 -6.19 -2.40
C GLY A 197 -4.21 -6.18 -0.88
N THR A 198 -3.26 -6.95 -0.35
CA THR A 198 -2.98 -7.07 1.09
C THR A 198 -1.85 -6.17 1.56
N ILE A 199 -1.27 -5.37 0.67
CA ILE A 199 -0.28 -4.34 1.01
C ILE A 199 -0.97 -3.00 0.94
N TYR A 200 -1.00 -2.22 2.00
CA TYR A 200 -1.59 -0.88 2.08
C TYR A 200 -0.50 0.11 2.44
N LEU A 201 -0.48 1.22 1.71
CA LEU A 201 0.55 2.24 1.85
C LEU A 201 -0.10 3.59 2.13
N ASP A 202 0.60 4.43 2.90
CA ASP A 202 0.26 5.84 2.97
C ASP A 202 0.31 6.42 1.56
N PRO A 203 -0.77 7.09 1.13
CA PRO A 203 -0.78 7.85 -0.10
C PRO A 203 0.36 8.86 -0.34
N GLY A 204 1.07 9.31 0.69
CA GLY A 204 2.30 10.11 0.57
C GLY A 204 2.10 11.59 0.14
N ARG A 205 3.12 12.39 0.48
CA ARG A 205 3.23 13.87 0.38
C ARG A 205 3.15 14.49 -1.03
N GLY A 206 3.44 13.72 -2.08
CA GLY A 206 3.99 14.25 -3.34
C GLY A 206 3.01 14.76 -4.40
N LEU A 207 1.70 14.75 -4.17
CA LEU A 207 0.71 15.10 -5.22
C LEU A 207 -0.09 16.38 -4.92
N ARG A 208 0.31 17.16 -3.91
CA ARG A 208 -0.53 18.24 -3.38
C ARG A 208 0.25 19.45 -2.93
N ASP A 209 0.80 20.18 -3.89
CA ASP A 209 0.93 21.61 -3.65
C ASP A 209 -0.43 22.28 -3.91
N ARG A 210 -1.31 22.20 -2.90
CA ARG A 210 -2.57 22.94 -2.89
C ARG A 210 -2.31 24.45 -3.06
N ASP A 211 -1.17 24.95 -2.59
CA ASP A 211 -0.83 26.37 -2.68
C ASP A 211 -0.43 26.77 -4.12
N GLU A 212 -0.06 25.84 -5.01
CA GLU A 212 0.24 26.13 -6.42
C GLU A 212 -1.04 26.16 -7.29
N VAL A 213 -2.00 25.25 -7.04
CA VAL A 213 -3.25 25.14 -7.82
C VAL A 213 -4.31 26.16 -7.40
N ASP A 214 -4.49 26.41 -6.08
CA ASP A 214 -5.48 27.39 -5.57
C ASP A 214 -5.13 28.84 -5.96
N ARG A 215 -3.86 29.13 -6.28
CA ARG A 215 -3.43 30.45 -6.80
C ARG A 215 -3.84 30.69 -8.25
N GLN A 216 -4.13 29.64 -9.03
CA GLN A 216 -4.40 29.77 -10.45
C GLN A 216 -5.89 29.85 -10.79
N TYR A 217 -6.79 29.32 -9.94
CA TYR A 217 -8.25 29.39 -10.16
C TYR A 217 -9.06 29.43 -8.84
N PRO A 218 -9.45 30.61 -8.33
CA PRO A 218 -10.28 30.70 -7.12
C PRO A 218 -11.69 30.16 -7.38
N THR A 219 -12.12 29.13 -6.62
CA THR A 219 -13.50 28.64 -6.63
C THR A 219 -14.44 29.62 -5.95
N ASP A 220 -15.57 29.87 -6.59
CA ASP A 220 -16.63 30.78 -6.18
C ASP A 220 -17.19 30.36 -4.82
N ALA A 221 -17.20 31.29 -3.86
CA ALA A 221 -17.50 31.09 -2.44
C ALA A 221 -18.99 30.75 -2.11
N ASN A 222 -19.70 30.00 -2.94
CA ASN A 222 -21.17 29.87 -2.80
C ASN A 222 -21.79 28.52 -3.22
N SER A 223 -21.16 27.39 -2.86
CA SER A 223 -21.74 26.05 -3.07
C SER A 223 -22.06 25.32 -1.76
N ASP A 224 -22.85 25.96 -0.90
CA ASP A 224 -23.61 25.26 0.13
C ASP A 224 -24.96 24.82 -0.47
N ARG A 225 -25.13 23.49 -0.65
CA ARG A 225 -26.36 22.70 -0.90
C ARG A 225 -26.37 21.95 -2.23
N VAL A 226 -26.26 20.61 -2.18
CA VAL A 226 -27.19 19.61 -2.78
C VAL A 226 -26.73 18.15 -2.50
N ASN A 227 -27.61 17.38 -1.83
CA ASN A 227 -27.82 15.91 -1.78
C ASN A 227 -26.79 14.91 -1.16
N ASN A 228 -26.98 14.72 0.16
CA ASN A 228 -26.35 13.83 1.14
C ASN A 228 -26.65 12.30 1.08
N ARG A 229 -26.78 11.66 -0.10
CA ARG A 229 -26.85 10.17 -0.12
C ARG A 229 -25.99 9.49 -1.17
N ASN A 230 -25.77 10.16 -2.30
CA ASN A 230 -24.74 9.76 -3.27
C ASN A 230 -23.40 10.45 -3.00
N ILE A 231 -23.34 11.37 -2.03
CA ILE A 231 -22.09 11.97 -1.53
C ILE A 231 -21.46 11.10 -0.43
N ALA A 232 -22.24 10.30 0.32
CA ALA A 232 -21.68 9.41 1.35
C ALA A 232 -20.88 8.25 0.72
N LEU A 233 -21.46 7.54 -0.26
CA LEU A 233 -20.76 6.48 -1.01
C LEU A 233 -19.65 7.02 -1.93
N ARG A 234 -19.75 8.29 -2.36
CA ARG A 234 -18.68 8.98 -3.10
C ARG A 234 -17.60 9.54 -2.18
N ARG A 235 -17.88 9.91 -0.93
CA ARG A 235 -16.86 10.35 0.03
C ARG A 235 -16.12 9.17 0.66
N GLU A 236 -16.79 8.04 0.84
CA GLU A 236 -16.16 6.79 1.31
C GLU A 236 -15.23 6.16 0.25
N GLN A 237 -15.35 6.53 -1.04
CA GLN A 237 -14.52 6.04 -2.15
C GLN A 237 -13.70 7.13 -2.87
N HIS A 238 -13.95 8.42 -2.61
CA HIS A 238 -13.14 9.57 -3.08
C HIS A 238 -12.31 10.22 -1.99
N SER A 239 -12.34 9.69 -0.77
CA SER A 239 -11.31 10.08 0.17
C SER A 239 -10.01 9.47 -0.30
N THR A 240 -9.18 10.28 -0.95
CA THR A 240 -7.94 10.63 -0.29
C THR A 240 -7.27 11.85 -0.92
N THR A 241 -7.81 12.54 -1.94
CA THR A 241 -7.04 13.59 -2.64
C THR A 241 -7.16 15.03 -2.14
N THR A 242 -8.14 15.42 -1.32
CA THR A 242 -8.15 16.83 -0.83
C THR A 242 -8.70 17.07 0.57
N ASP A 243 -9.67 16.28 1.06
CA ASP A 243 -10.35 16.58 2.33
C ASP A 243 -9.80 15.80 3.55
N ASP A 244 -9.08 14.69 3.36
CA ASP A 244 -8.66 13.79 4.45
C ASP A 244 -7.17 13.86 4.81
N VAL A 245 -6.41 14.77 4.19
CA VAL A 245 -5.00 14.99 4.56
C VAL A 245 -4.90 16.34 5.25
N ASP A 246 -4.94 16.32 6.59
CA ASP A 246 -4.64 17.48 7.44
C ASP A 246 -3.26 18.05 7.05
N GLN A 247 -3.00 19.32 7.36
CA GLN A 247 -1.74 20.06 7.13
C GLN A 247 -0.50 19.37 7.72
N ARG A 248 -0.68 18.27 8.45
CA ARG A 248 0.34 17.41 9.07
C ARG A 248 0.58 16.08 8.35
N HIS A 249 -0.12 15.79 7.25
CA HIS A 249 0.01 14.54 6.48
C HIS A 249 -0.49 13.30 7.22
N ALA A 250 -1.62 13.39 7.92
CA ALA A 250 -2.26 12.23 8.53
C ALA A 250 -3.06 11.43 7.48
N ALA A 251 -2.68 10.20 7.19
CA ALA A 251 -3.46 9.24 6.44
C ALA A 251 -4.32 8.36 7.35
N THR A 252 -5.48 7.93 6.85
CA THR A 252 -6.23 6.83 7.46
C THR A 252 -6.17 5.64 6.52
N ILE A 253 -5.46 4.60 6.94
CA ILE A 253 -5.31 3.34 6.23
C ILE A 253 -6.22 2.32 6.91
N ASP A 254 -7.24 1.88 6.20
CA ASP A 254 -8.24 0.94 6.70
C ASP A 254 -8.33 -0.25 5.74
N SER A 255 -7.96 -1.44 6.22
CA SER A 255 -7.93 -2.65 5.39
C SER A 255 -9.24 -3.44 5.42
N GLN A 256 -10.33 -2.90 6.00
CA GLN A 256 -11.58 -3.64 6.18
C GLN A 256 -12.06 -4.31 4.89
N ARG A 257 -12.28 -5.63 4.96
CA ARG A 257 -12.88 -6.41 3.87
C ARG A 257 -14.17 -7.04 4.33
N VAL A 258 -15.24 -6.85 3.56
CA VAL A 258 -16.54 -7.47 3.84
C VAL A 258 -16.99 -8.36 2.68
N SER A 259 -17.59 -9.49 3.01
CA SER A 259 -18.16 -10.42 2.03
C SER A 259 -19.37 -9.83 1.33
N ARG A 260 -19.50 -10.10 0.03
CA ARG A 260 -20.66 -9.71 -0.78
C ARG A 260 -21.85 -10.61 -0.44
N GLY A 261 -23.02 -10.05 -0.09
CA GLY A 261 -24.23 -10.83 0.17
C GLY A 261 -25.27 -10.11 1.01
N ARG A 262 -26.41 -10.77 1.32
CA ARG A 262 -27.49 -10.20 2.15
C ARG A 262 -27.04 -9.88 3.58
N ASN A 263 -26.04 -10.61 4.09
CA ASN A 263 -25.46 -10.40 5.41
C ASN A 263 -23.93 -10.30 5.24
N PRO A 264 -23.40 -9.13 4.89
CA PRO A 264 -21.97 -8.92 4.81
C PRO A 264 -21.32 -9.27 6.14
N GLN A 265 -20.23 -10.04 6.07
CA GLN A 265 -19.39 -10.38 7.21
C GLN A 265 -17.97 -9.99 6.87
N GLU A 266 -17.26 -9.51 7.86
CA GLU A 266 -15.84 -9.19 7.73
C GLU A 266 -15.02 -10.45 7.41
N ILE A 267 -14.08 -10.30 6.49
CA ILE A 267 -13.25 -11.38 5.98
C ILE A 267 -11.86 -11.23 6.62
N ALA A 268 -11.37 -12.30 7.24
CA ALA A 268 -10.00 -12.32 7.73
C ALA A 268 -8.99 -12.30 6.57
N SER A 269 -8.01 -11.41 6.63
CA SER A 269 -6.96 -11.23 5.64
C SER A 269 -5.67 -10.82 6.35
N ASN A 270 -4.55 -11.43 5.98
CA ASN A 270 -3.26 -11.05 6.56
C ASN A 270 -2.67 -9.88 5.77
N ASP A 271 -2.81 -8.69 6.30
CA ASP A 271 -2.51 -7.43 5.66
C ASP A 271 -1.19 -6.82 6.16
N LEU A 272 -0.59 -5.97 5.33
CA LEU A 272 0.60 -5.18 5.62
C LEU A 272 0.21 -3.72 5.42
N LEU A 273 0.16 -2.95 6.50
CA LEU A 273 -0.17 -1.52 6.49
C LEU A 273 1.10 -0.72 6.80
N ILE A 274 1.43 0.25 5.96
CA ILE A 274 2.63 1.08 6.07
C ILE A 274 2.22 2.55 6.02
N GLY A 275 2.33 3.28 7.13
CA GLY A 275 1.98 4.70 7.24
C GLY A 275 3.07 5.66 6.72
N GLU A 276 4.30 5.19 6.56
CA GLU A 276 5.44 5.99 6.06
C GLU A 276 5.74 7.24 6.88
N GLY A 277 5.11 8.38 6.62
CA GLY A 277 5.44 9.64 7.27
C GLY A 277 4.23 10.55 7.38
N GLY A 278 3.86 10.89 8.61
CA GLY A 278 2.55 11.46 8.86
C GLY A 278 2.17 11.31 10.33
N ASN A 279 0.93 11.64 10.66
CA ASN A 279 0.37 11.19 11.94
C ASN A 279 -0.79 10.27 11.57
N ASP A 280 -0.47 9.03 11.26
CA ASP A 280 -1.35 8.13 10.52
C ASP A 280 -2.26 7.35 11.46
N THR A 281 -3.37 6.85 10.92
CA THR A 281 -4.27 5.92 11.60
C THR A 281 -4.35 4.64 10.77
N LEU A 282 -3.83 3.54 11.30
CA LEU A 282 -3.75 2.24 10.65
C LEU A 282 -4.73 1.29 11.34
N ARG A 283 -5.68 0.72 10.59
CA ARG A 283 -6.67 -0.26 11.07
C ARG A 283 -6.63 -1.52 10.20
N ALA A 284 -6.17 -2.64 10.78
CA ALA A 284 -5.94 -3.88 10.03
C ALA A 284 -7.11 -4.90 10.12
N HIS A 285 -7.94 -4.76 11.15
CA HIS A 285 -9.15 -5.56 11.38
C HIS A 285 -8.90 -7.04 11.69
N ARG A 286 -9.34 -7.98 10.85
CA ARG A 286 -9.22 -9.42 11.12
C ARG A 286 -8.08 -10.01 10.31
N GLY A 287 -7.18 -10.73 10.96
CA GLY A 287 -6.05 -11.38 10.29
C GLY A 287 -4.81 -11.36 11.16
N ASP A 288 -3.74 -12.00 10.69
CA ASP A 288 -2.41 -11.82 11.28
C ASP A 288 -1.69 -10.69 10.52
N ASP A 289 -1.83 -9.48 11.04
CA ASP A 289 -1.49 -8.24 10.35
C ASP A 289 -0.12 -7.68 10.77
N ILE A 290 0.45 -6.86 9.88
CA ILE A 290 1.69 -6.11 10.15
C ILE A 290 1.39 -4.64 9.95
N LEU A 291 1.50 -3.85 11.01
CA LEU A 291 1.27 -2.40 11.00
C LEU A 291 2.59 -1.70 11.25
N ILE A 292 3.02 -0.86 10.32
CA ILE A 292 4.24 -0.07 10.39
C ILE A 292 3.82 1.40 10.37
N GLY A 293 3.90 2.09 11.51
CA GLY A 293 3.53 3.50 11.62
C GLY A 293 4.42 4.36 10.71
N GLY A 294 5.72 4.36 11.00
CA GLY A 294 6.69 5.15 10.26
C GLY A 294 7.09 6.39 11.05
N GLN A 295 7.30 7.51 10.36
CA GLN A 295 7.68 8.77 10.99
C GLN A 295 6.44 9.55 11.43
N GLY A 296 6.40 9.90 12.70
CA GLY A 296 5.44 10.84 13.27
C GLY A 296 4.68 10.19 14.40
N ARG A 297 3.43 10.59 14.64
CA ARG A 297 2.63 10.07 15.76
C ARG A 297 1.47 9.27 15.22
N ASP A 298 1.68 7.97 15.14
CA ASP A 298 0.73 7.08 14.48
C ASP A 298 -0.17 6.39 15.50
N ARG A 299 -1.38 6.06 15.06
CA ARG A 299 -2.33 5.25 15.82
C ARG A 299 -2.55 3.93 15.09
N MET A 300 -2.22 2.83 15.73
CA MET A 300 -2.30 1.50 15.16
C MET A 300 -3.30 0.62 15.91
N GLU A 301 -4.23 0.04 15.17
CA GLU A 301 -5.29 -0.86 15.65
C GLU A 301 -5.25 -2.14 14.80
N GLY A 302 -4.64 -3.20 15.31
CA GLY A 302 -4.49 -4.48 14.59
C GLY A 302 -5.83 -5.19 14.49
N GLY A 303 -6.46 -5.46 15.62
CA GLY A 303 -7.83 -5.95 15.68
C GLY A 303 -7.88 -7.36 16.25
N ALA A 304 -8.27 -8.34 15.45
CA ALA A 304 -8.37 -9.74 15.86
C ALA A 304 -7.42 -10.62 15.03
N GLY A 305 -6.56 -11.36 15.70
CA GLY A 305 -5.51 -12.19 15.14
C GLY A 305 -4.17 -11.89 15.81
N ARG A 306 -3.08 -12.48 15.32
CA ARG A 306 -1.74 -12.28 15.88
C ARG A 306 -1.03 -11.16 15.15
N ASP A 307 -1.20 -9.93 15.64
CA ASP A 307 -0.70 -8.75 14.96
C ASP A 307 0.74 -8.39 15.35
N THR A 308 1.46 -7.75 14.43
CA THR A 308 2.80 -7.19 14.65
C THR A 308 2.77 -5.68 14.43
N TYR A 309 3.06 -4.94 15.49
CA TYR A 309 3.15 -3.48 15.47
C TYR A 309 4.61 -3.05 15.41
N VAL A 310 5.02 -2.35 14.37
CA VAL A 310 6.34 -1.72 14.26
C VAL A 310 6.19 -0.24 14.54
N ILE A 311 6.65 0.17 15.71
CA ILE A 311 6.44 1.50 16.27
C ILE A 311 7.72 2.33 16.31
N ASP A 312 7.55 3.65 16.35
CA ASP A 312 8.56 4.64 16.72
C ASP A 312 8.05 5.55 17.86
N ALA A 313 8.84 6.56 18.21
CA ALA A 313 8.56 7.49 19.28
C ALA A 313 7.27 8.29 19.05
N GLY A 314 6.38 8.27 20.04
CA GLY A 314 5.10 9.01 20.02
C GLY A 314 3.91 8.22 19.47
N ASP A 315 4.14 7.00 18.95
CA ASP A 315 3.07 6.14 18.44
C ASP A 315 2.15 5.63 19.55
N THR A 316 0.94 5.26 19.15
CA THR A 316 -0.06 4.63 20.01
C THR A 316 -0.56 3.33 19.41
N VAL A 317 -0.40 2.23 20.15
CA VAL A 317 -0.93 0.91 19.82
C VAL A 317 -2.17 0.63 20.66
N ARG A 318 -3.23 0.14 20.01
CA ARG A 318 -4.39 -0.42 20.68
C ARG A 318 -4.71 -1.78 20.06
N ASP A 319 -4.58 -2.80 20.89
CA ASP A 319 -4.85 -4.18 20.51
C ASP A 319 -6.10 -4.69 21.24
N SER A 320 -7.01 -5.34 20.51
CA SER A 320 -8.35 -5.66 21.05
C SER A 320 -8.47 -7.08 21.58
N ASP A 321 -7.66 -8.01 21.07
CA ASP A 321 -7.71 -9.43 21.40
C ASP A 321 -6.48 -9.92 22.18
N VAL A 322 -5.54 -9.00 22.41
CA VAL A 322 -4.37 -9.06 23.28
C VAL A 322 -3.31 -10.08 22.87
N VAL A 323 -3.31 -10.47 21.60
CA VAL A 323 -2.35 -11.41 21.00
C VAL A 323 -1.51 -10.71 19.94
N GLY A 324 -0.20 -10.92 19.96
CA GLY A 324 0.69 -10.32 18.96
C GLY A 324 2.05 -9.99 19.52
N GLU A 325 2.71 -9.03 18.88
CA GLU A 325 3.98 -8.45 19.32
C GLU A 325 4.09 -6.96 18.95
N VAL A 326 4.83 -6.21 19.77
CA VAL A 326 5.23 -4.84 19.46
C VAL A 326 6.74 -4.81 19.26
N ARG A 327 7.21 -4.13 18.22
CA ARG A 327 8.62 -4.00 17.85
C ARG A 327 8.97 -2.52 17.74
N TRP A 328 10.08 -2.11 18.35
CA TRP A 328 10.64 -0.76 18.20
C TRP A 328 11.76 -0.77 17.18
N GLY A 329 11.56 -0.11 16.02
CA GLY A 329 12.55 -0.11 14.94
C GLY A 329 13.02 -1.52 14.54
N GLY A 330 12.09 -2.49 14.51
CA GLY A 330 12.35 -3.89 14.19
C GLY A 330 12.78 -4.78 15.36
N GLN A 331 13.12 -4.22 16.53
CA GLN A 331 13.49 -5.00 17.73
C GLN A 331 12.24 -5.32 18.57
N PRO A 332 11.92 -6.59 18.86
CA PRO A 332 10.79 -6.94 19.72
C PRO A 332 10.90 -6.34 21.12
N LEU A 333 9.81 -5.77 21.60
CA LEU A 333 9.67 -5.36 22.99
C LEU A 333 9.24 -6.58 23.81
N THR A 334 10.11 -7.04 24.70
CA THR A 334 9.83 -8.22 25.56
C THR A 334 9.46 -7.84 27.00
N GLY A 335 9.47 -6.55 27.32
CA GLY A 335 9.25 -6.02 28.66
C GLY A 335 10.54 -5.92 29.47
N GLY A 336 10.41 -6.06 30.80
CA GLY A 336 11.51 -5.72 31.69
C GLY A 336 11.27 -6.02 33.17
N ALA A 337 12.29 -5.73 33.97
CA ALA A 337 12.25 -5.89 35.41
C ALA A 337 12.33 -4.53 36.10
N ARG A 338 11.64 -4.41 37.23
CA ARG A 338 11.74 -3.24 38.11
C ARG A 338 12.93 -3.42 39.06
N ALA A 339 13.85 -2.44 39.08
CA ALA A 339 14.88 -2.40 40.11
C ALA A 339 14.30 -1.90 41.44
N ALA A 340 14.92 -2.30 42.56
CA ALA A 340 14.47 -1.88 43.89
C ALA A 340 14.39 -0.35 44.07
N ASN A 341 15.27 0.38 43.38
CA ASN A 341 15.38 1.83 43.44
C ASN A 341 14.60 2.57 42.33
N ASP A 342 14.01 1.86 41.37
CA ASP A 342 13.21 2.50 40.33
C ASP A 342 11.86 2.98 40.91
N PRO A 343 11.24 4.02 40.34
CA PRO A 343 9.89 4.43 40.71
C PRO A 343 8.90 3.26 40.63
N ALA A 344 7.78 3.37 41.34
CA ALA A 344 6.70 2.40 41.22
C ALA A 344 6.22 2.36 39.76
N ASN A 345 5.91 1.16 39.26
CA ASN A 345 5.47 0.91 37.88
C ASN A 345 6.47 1.27 36.78
N THR A 346 7.75 1.49 37.10
CA THR A 346 8.82 1.67 36.12
C THR A 346 9.67 0.42 36.00
N TYR A 347 9.88 -0.07 34.78
CA TYR A 347 10.64 -1.27 34.44
C TYR A 347 11.67 -0.94 33.38
N ARG A 348 12.75 -1.70 33.32
CA ARG A 348 13.80 -1.53 32.31
C ARG A 348 14.00 -2.83 31.56
N SER A 349 14.21 -2.73 30.25
CA SER A 349 14.62 -3.89 29.44
C SER A 349 15.96 -4.44 29.92
N GLU A 350 16.22 -5.72 29.64
CA GLU A 350 17.46 -6.39 30.05
C GLU A 350 18.72 -5.74 29.48
N ASP A 351 18.64 -5.26 28.24
CA ASP A 351 19.70 -4.50 27.57
C ASP A 351 19.82 -3.03 28.04
N GLY A 352 18.89 -2.59 28.90
CA GLY A 352 18.81 -1.23 29.43
C GLY A 352 18.38 -0.16 28.43
N ARG A 353 18.04 -0.53 27.18
CA ARG A 353 17.64 0.43 26.13
C ARG A 353 16.30 1.07 26.41
N PHE A 354 15.31 0.27 26.79
CA PHE A 354 13.92 0.72 26.95
C PHE A 354 13.53 0.89 28.42
N THR A 355 12.84 1.98 28.71
CA THR A 355 12.10 2.16 29.96
C THR A 355 10.61 1.99 29.70
N TYR A 356 9.97 1.19 30.55
CA TYR A 356 8.53 0.94 30.52
C TYR A 356 7.89 1.58 31.74
N ALA A 357 6.84 2.37 31.57
CA ALA A 357 6.05 2.95 32.66
C ALA A 357 4.58 2.57 32.50
N LEU A 358 3.99 1.90 33.50
CA LEU A 358 2.58 1.49 33.46
C LEU A 358 1.71 2.43 34.31
N GLU A 359 0.80 3.15 33.67
CA GLU A 359 -0.17 4.03 34.32
C GLU A 359 -1.55 3.86 33.68
N ASN A 360 -2.59 3.63 34.49
CA ASN A 360 -3.99 3.49 34.04
C ASN A 360 -4.20 2.48 32.88
N ASN A 361 -3.51 1.33 32.93
CA ASN A 361 -3.46 0.32 31.86
C ASN A 361 -2.87 0.81 30.53
N THR A 362 -2.18 1.94 30.51
CA THR A 362 -1.35 2.36 29.38
C THR A 362 0.11 2.11 29.71
N LEU A 363 0.76 1.28 28.90
CA LEU A 363 2.20 1.05 28.99
C LEU A 363 2.92 2.05 28.09
N SER A 364 3.60 3.02 28.69
CA SER A 364 4.48 3.93 27.98
C SER A 364 5.86 3.30 27.80
N VAL A 365 6.40 3.35 26.59
CA VAL A 365 7.73 2.82 26.24
C VAL A 365 8.59 3.97 25.74
N THR A 366 9.79 4.10 26.30
CA THR A 366 10.75 5.15 25.91
C THR A 366 12.10 4.53 25.57
N ASP A 367 12.64 4.84 24.38
CA ASP A 367 14.04 4.55 24.04
C ASP A 367 14.96 5.55 24.74
N THR A 368 15.70 5.06 25.74
CA THR A 368 16.62 5.90 26.53
C THR A 368 17.90 6.25 25.78
N LEU A 369 18.21 5.53 24.70
CA LEU A 369 19.40 5.76 23.87
C LEU A 369 19.14 6.75 22.73
N ALA A 370 17.89 7.18 22.53
CA ALA A 370 17.55 8.21 21.56
C ALA A 370 18.32 9.51 21.82
N ARG A 371 18.85 10.11 20.75
CA ARG A 371 19.79 11.25 20.80
C ARG A 371 19.09 12.59 20.97
N ASP A 372 17.86 12.73 20.50
CA ASP A 372 17.07 13.95 20.53
C ASP A 372 15.84 13.81 21.45
N GLN A 373 15.10 14.90 21.61
CA GLN A 373 13.88 14.90 22.43
C GLN A 373 12.71 14.20 21.73
N MET A 374 12.68 14.23 20.39
CA MET A 374 11.60 13.63 19.61
C MET A 374 11.64 12.10 19.69
N GLY A 375 12.81 11.49 19.52
CA GLY A 375 13.00 10.04 19.68
C GLY A 375 12.87 9.54 21.13
N ARG A 376 12.77 10.45 22.10
CA ARG A 376 12.46 10.13 23.52
C ARG A 376 11.00 10.32 23.86
N GLU A 377 10.17 10.75 22.91
CA GLU A 377 8.74 10.79 23.14
C GLU A 377 8.24 9.36 23.41
N PRO A 378 7.49 9.13 24.50
CA PRO A 378 7.03 7.79 24.82
C PRO A 378 6.00 7.34 23.78
N ALA A 379 6.20 6.15 23.22
CA ALA A 379 5.11 5.43 22.58
C ALA A 379 4.17 4.85 23.65
N ALA A 380 2.91 4.68 23.34
CA ALA A 380 1.87 4.21 24.25
C ALA A 380 1.23 2.91 23.76
N ILE A 381 1.09 1.94 24.64
CA ILE A 381 0.27 0.75 24.41
C ILE A 381 -0.95 0.84 25.33
N GLU A 382 -2.10 1.15 24.75
CA GLU A 382 -3.37 1.32 25.46
C GLU A 382 -3.97 -0.02 25.88
N ASN A 383 -4.69 -0.05 27.01
CA ASN A 383 -5.36 -1.23 27.56
C ASN A 383 -4.43 -2.44 27.81
N PHE A 384 -3.13 -2.17 28.00
CA PHE A 384 -2.11 -3.17 28.23
C PHE A 384 -2.39 -4.00 29.49
N GLN A 385 -2.24 -5.32 29.36
CA GLN A 385 -2.17 -6.26 30.47
C GLN A 385 -0.84 -7.01 30.43
N ASN A 386 -0.30 -7.32 31.61
CA ASN A 386 1.00 -7.95 31.70
C ASN A 386 1.01 -9.32 31.01
N GLY A 387 2.02 -9.58 30.17
CA GLY A 387 2.15 -10.80 29.37
C GLY A 387 1.51 -10.73 27.98
N GLN A 388 0.80 -9.64 27.66
CA GLN A 388 0.21 -9.42 26.33
C GLN A 388 1.24 -8.88 25.36
N LEU A 389 0.99 -9.07 24.07
CA LEU A 389 1.85 -8.60 22.99
C LEU A 389 3.34 -9.01 23.15
N GLY A 390 3.59 -10.14 23.81
CA GLY A 390 4.94 -10.63 24.11
C GLY A 390 5.70 -9.84 25.21
N ILE A 391 5.07 -8.87 25.86
CA ILE A 391 5.68 -7.98 26.84
C ILE A 391 5.41 -8.48 28.26
N THR A 392 6.47 -8.81 29.00
CA THR A 392 6.37 -9.24 30.40
C THR A 392 7.09 -8.27 31.34
N LEU A 393 6.34 -7.75 32.32
CA LEU A 393 6.83 -6.91 33.41
C LEU A 393 6.98 -7.74 34.68
N SER A 394 8.14 -7.64 35.31
CA SER A 394 8.48 -8.35 36.55
C SER A 394 8.88 -7.39 37.67
N GLU A 395 8.44 -7.71 38.89
CA GLU A 395 8.85 -7.00 40.10
C GLU A 395 10.25 -7.42 40.55
N ALA A 396 10.80 -6.65 41.49
CA ALA A 396 12.11 -6.95 42.07
C ALA A 396 12.16 -8.38 42.62
N GLY A 397 13.10 -9.20 42.12
CA GLY A 397 13.21 -10.62 42.45
C GLY A 397 12.64 -11.57 41.37
N GLY A 398 12.22 -11.07 40.21
CA GLY A 398 11.82 -11.89 39.06
C GLY A 398 10.39 -12.44 39.14
N VAL A 399 9.60 -11.95 40.10
CA VAL A 399 8.18 -12.32 40.22
C VAL A 399 7.38 -11.55 39.18
N ALA A 400 6.63 -12.24 38.32
CA ALA A 400 5.76 -11.58 37.35
C ALA A 400 4.79 -10.64 38.05
N ARG A 401 4.63 -9.41 37.53
CA ARG A 401 3.70 -8.44 38.11
C ARG A 401 2.26 -8.97 38.01
N PRO A 402 1.52 -9.09 39.12
CA PRO A 402 0.11 -9.44 39.08
C PRO A 402 -0.71 -8.28 38.47
N GLN A 403 -1.71 -8.62 37.67
CA GLN A 403 -2.61 -7.65 37.06
C GLN A 403 -3.37 -6.89 38.16
N ALA A 404 -3.56 -5.57 37.99
CA ALA A 404 -4.49 -4.84 38.83
C ALA A 404 -5.89 -5.41 38.56
N ALA A 405 -6.58 -5.88 39.60
CA ALA A 405 -7.96 -6.33 39.46
C ALA A 405 -8.78 -5.17 38.84
N PRO A 406 -9.68 -5.46 37.89
CA PRO A 406 -10.59 -4.43 37.38
C PRO A 406 -11.29 -3.75 38.58
N PRO A 407 -11.62 -2.45 38.49
CA PRO A 407 -12.37 -1.78 39.54
C PRO A 407 -13.60 -2.63 39.88
N ARG A 408 -13.79 -2.90 41.18
CA ARG A 408 -14.80 -3.85 41.69
C ARG A 408 -16.15 -3.56 41.05
N ALA A 409 -16.86 -4.63 40.70
CA ALA A 409 -18.15 -4.67 40.01
C ALA A 409 -19.31 -3.89 40.67
N GLU A 410 -19.09 -3.20 41.80
CA GLU A 410 -20.12 -2.42 42.50
C GLU A 410 -20.57 -1.17 41.69
N GLU A 411 -19.81 -0.74 40.68
CA GLU A 411 -20.19 0.39 39.82
C GLU A 411 -20.92 -0.04 38.53
N GLN A 412 -20.84 -1.32 38.14
CA GLN A 412 -21.54 -1.87 36.96
C GLN A 412 -22.92 -2.45 37.31
N GLU A 413 -23.19 -2.77 38.57
CA GLU A 413 -24.51 -3.23 39.04
C GLU A 413 -25.58 -2.12 39.05
N ARG A 414 -25.18 -0.83 39.02
CA ARG A 414 -26.14 0.28 38.91
C ARG A 414 -26.69 0.51 37.50
N VAL A 415 -26.02 -0.04 36.47
CA VAL A 415 -26.41 0.16 35.06
C VAL A 415 -27.14 -1.08 34.49
N ARG A 416 -26.94 -2.27 35.08
CA ARG A 416 -27.61 -3.50 34.63
C ARG A 416 -29.02 -3.71 35.18
N ALA A 417 -29.41 -3.00 36.24
CA ALA A 417 -30.76 -3.07 36.79
C ALA A 417 -31.86 -2.43 35.92
N SER A 418 -31.51 -1.87 34.75
CA SER A 418 -32.46 -1.25 33.81
C SER A 418 -32.73 -2.03 32.52
N GLU A 419 -32.08 -3.18 32.27
CA GLU A 419 -32.20 -3.90 30.98
C GLU A 419 -32.66 -5.37 31.08
N GLU A 420 -32.84 -5.93 32.28
CA GLU A 420 -33.46 -7.27 32.45
C GLU A 420 -34.98 -7.18 32.67
N ASP A 421 -35.69 -6.66 31.67
CA ASP A 421 -37.10 -6.99 31.44
C ASP A 421 -37.34 -7.17 29.94
N ARG A 422 -36.93 -8.33 29.43
CA ARG A 422 -37.57 -9.04 28.29
C ARG A 422 -36.83 -10.34 27.93
N GLY A 423 -37.49 -11.46 28.24
CA GLY A 423 -37.63 -12.56 27.28
C GLY A 423 -36.64 -13.72 27.37
N THR A 424 -36.94 -14.68 28.24
CA THR A 424 -36.51 -16.08 28.20
C THR A 424 -37.03 -16.81 26.96
N VAL A 425 -36.18 -17.59 26.26
CA VAL A 425 -36.60 -18.84 25.60
C VAL A 425 -35.44 -19.86 25.52
N ASP A 426 -35.68 -20.99 26.20
CA ASP A 426 -35.22 -22.39 26.09
C ASP A 426 -33.93 -22.83 25.38
N ALA A 427 -33.21 -23.69 26.12
CA ALA A 427 -32.09 -24.54 25.69
C ALA A 427 -32.56 -25.99 25.42
N VAL A 428 -31.90 -26.68 24.46
CA VAL A 428 -31.87 -28.15 24.32
C VAL A 428 -30.47 -28.59 23.81
N PRO A 429 -29.91 -29.76 24.20
CA PRO A 429 -28.46 -29.95 24.38
C PRO A 429 -27.73 -30.96 23.43
N GLY A 430 -26.40 -30.76 23.29
CA GLY A 430 -25.32 -31.76 23.41
C GLY A 430 -25.02 -32.78 22.29
N ILE A 431 -23.78 -32.78 21.76
CA ILE A 431 -23.02 -33.96 21.27
C ILE A 431 -21.48 -33.70 21.47
N PRO A 432 -20.65 -34.68 21.89
CA PRO A 432 -19.33 -34.46 22.49
C PRO A 432 -18.11 -34.64 21.56
N ALA A 433 -16.95 -34.26 22.11
CA ALA A 433 -15.61 -34.36 21.55
C ALA A 433 -15.03 -35.80 21.56
N THR A 434 -14.17 -36.10 20.58
CA THR A 434 -13.29 -37.28 20.58
C THR A 434 -11.85 -36.89 20.33
N ALA A 435 -10.98 -37.29 21.25
CA ALA A 435 -9.52 -37.29 21.16
C ALA A 435 -9.02 -38.54 20.42
N MET A 436 -7.85 -38.46 19.78
CA MET A 436 -6.99 -39.61 19.51
C MET A 436 -5.51 -39.24 19.70
N GLU A 437 -4.84 -40.12 20.44
CA GLU A 437 -3.42 -40.12 20.82
C GLU A 437 -2.49 -40.59 19.69
N THR A 438 -1.25 -40.07 19.78
CA THR A 438 0.08 -40.61 19.45
C THR A 438 0.26 -41.91 18.66
N ASP A 439 1.20 -41.90 17.70
CA ASP A 439 2.37 -42.79 17.77
C ASP A 439 3.56 -42.27 16.94
N GLY A 440 4.78 -42.52 17.41
CA GLY A 440 6.04 -42.08 16.79
C GLY A 440 6.81 -43.23 16.13
N LEU A 441 7.75 -42.89 15.23
CA LEU A 441 8.88 -43.76 14.85
C LEU A 441 10.03 -42.97 14.22
N GLN A 442 11.24 -43.47 14.48
CA GLN A 442 12.53 -42.79 14.51
C GLN A 442 13.30 -42.76 13.17
N SER A 443 14.01 -41.64 12.97
CA SER A 443 15.43 -41.47 12.53
C SER A 443 16.06 -42.44 11.51
N SER A 444 16.60 -41.84 10.43
CA SER A 444 17.90 -42.20 9.84
C SER A 444 18.64 -40.92 9.37
N ARG A 445 19.84 -40.70 9.92
CA ARG A 445 20.74 -39.55 9.62
C ARG A 445 21.44 -39.72 8.27
N GLU A 446 21.31 -38.73 7.40
CA GLU A 446 22.20 -38.46 6.25
C GLU A 446 23.12 -37.26 6.55
N PRO A 447 24.32 -37.15 5.95
CA PRO A 447 25.24 -36.04 6.18
C PRO A 447 24.67 -34.76 5.56
N ALA A 448 24.73 -33.66 6.32
CA ALA A 448 24.16 -32.36 5.95
C ALA A 448 24.68 -31.88 4.59
N ARG A 449 23.80 -31.86 3.58
CA ARG A 449 23.95 -30.96 2.43
C ARG A 449 23.67 -29.54 2.91
N GLY A 450 24.57 -28.61 2.62
CA GLY A 450 24.27 -27.19 2.80
C GLY A 450 23.11 -26.76 1.89
N PRO A 451 22.53 -25.56 2.10
CA PRO A 451 21.33 -25.12 1.41
C PRO A 451 21.49 -24.88 -0.09
N PHE A 452 22.72 -24.98 -0.61
CA PHE A 452 23.03 -24.81 -2.03
C PHE A 452 23.55 -26.11 -2.64
N ASP A 453 23.22 -26.35 -3.91
CA ASP A 453 23.82 -27.44 -4.71
C ASP A 453 25.26 -27.15 -5.16
N ASP A 454 25.85 -26.08 -4.64
CA ASP A 454 27.21 -25.64 -4.95
C ASP A 454 28.09 -25.69 -3.66
N PRO A 455 29.20 -26.44 -3.68
CA PRO A 455 30.07 -26.60 -2.51
C PRO A 455 30.81 -25.30 -2.12
N TYR A 456 30.98 -24.36 -3.05
CA TYR A 456 31.56 -23.04 -2.80
C TYR A 456 30.52 -22.09 -2.19
N ALA A 457 29.28 -22.09 -2.68
CA ALA A 457 28.19 -21.36 -2.04
C ALA A 457 27.95 -21.86 -0.61
N ASN A 458 28.06 -23.16 -0.38
CA ASN A 458 27.97 -23.74 0.95
C ASN A 458 29.13 -23.35 1.87
N SER A 459 30.36 -23.16 1.36
CA SER A 459 31.49 -22.71 2.18
C SER A 459 31.40 -21.22 2.54
N VAL A 460 30.96 -20.37 1.59
CA VAL A 460 30.67 -18.95 1.86
C VAL A 460 29.54 -18.81 2.87
N TYR A 461 28.47 -19.59 2.70
CA TYR A 461 27.33 -19.61 3.61
C TYR A 461 27.72 -20.05 5.04
N ALA A 462 28.55 -21.09 5.17
CA ALA A 462 29.06 -21.52 6.47
C ALA A 462 29.96 -20.46 7.14
N ALA A 463 30.81 -19.77 6.37
CA ALA A 463 31.68 -18.71 6.89
C ALA A 463 30.89 -17.45 7.29
N LEU A 464 29.82 -17.10 6.57
CA LEU A 464 28.89 -16.03 6.92
C LEU A 464 28.13 -16.33 8.22
N LEU A 465 27.61 -17.56 8.37
CA LEU A 465 26.94 -17.98 9.60
C LEU A 465 27.88 -18.00 10.81
N ALA A 466 29.15 -18.32 10.59
CA ALA A 466 30.17 -18.30 11.64
C ALA A 466 30.72 -16.89 11.94
N GLY A 467 30.37 -15.87 11.13
CA GLY A 467 30.95 -14.53 11.23
C GLY A 467 32.47 -14.48 10.99
N ASP A 468 33.03 -15.47 10.26
CA ASP A 468 34.47 -15.63 10.08
C ASP A 468 34.94 -14.89 8.82
N SER A 469 35.28 -13.61 8.99
CA SER A 469 35.80 -12.76 7.92
C SER A 469 37.12 -13.25 7.33
N HIS A 470 37.95 -13.95 8.12
CA HIS A 470 39.21 -14.51 7.62
C HIS A 470 38.99 -15.71 6.70
N GLU A 471 37.97 -16.52 6.96
CA GLU A 471 37.60 -17.62 6.09
C GLU A 471 36.92 -17.10 4.81
N LEU A 472 36.11 -16.03 4.91
CA LEU A 472 35.55 -15.35 3.73
C LEU A 472 36.64 -14.80 2.80
N ASP A 473 37.68 -14.15 3.35
CA ASP A 473 38.83 -13.67 2.57
C ASP A 473 39.60 -14.81 1.92
N ARG A 474 39.73 -15.95 2.63
CA ARG A 474 40.39 -17.14 2.10
C ARG A 474 39.61 -17.76 0.95
N ILE A 475 38.29 -17.85 1.09
CA ILE A 475 37.36 -18.39 0.08
C ILE A 475 37.33 -17.47 -1.15
N ALA A 476 37.21 -16.15 -0.97
CA ALA A 476 37.29 -15.17 -2.06
C ALA A 476 38.66 -15.19 -2.77
N GLY A 477 39.75 -15.35 -2.01
CA GLY A 477 41.09 -15.54 -2.54
C GLY A 477 41.25 -16.84 -3.33
N ALA A 478 40.59 -17.92 -2.93
CA ALA A 478 40.60 -19.20 -3.66
C ALA A 478 39.79 -19.11 -4.96
N PHE A 479 38.66 -18.42 -4.95
CA PHE A 479 37.81 -18.22 -6.13
C PHE A 479 38.45 -17.34 -7.19
N SER A 480 39.06 -16.22 -6.80
CA SER A 480 39.79 -15.38 -7.76
C SER A 480 40.94 -16.12 -8.47
N ARG A 481 41.44 -17.21 -7.88
CA ARG A 481 42.45 -18.10 -8.47
C ARG A 481 41.88 -19.33 -9.16
N SER A 482 40.57 -19.57 -9.11
CA SER A 482 39.93 -20.71 -9.76
C SER A 482 39.70 -20.44 -11.26
N PRO A 483 39.57 -21.48 -12.10
CA PRO A 483 39.23 -21.32 -13.52
C PRO A 483 37.90 -20.57 -13.73
N GLU A 484 36.95 -20.70 -12.81
CA GLU A 484 35.65 -20.01 -12.83
C GLU A 484 35.81 -18.52 -12.49
N GLY A 485 36.58 -18.17 -11.46
CA GLY A 485 36.85 -16.78 -11.12
C GLY A 485 37.68 -16.05 -12.17
N GLN A 486 38.63 -16.75 -12.81
CA GLN A 486 39.39 -16.20 -13.95
C GLN A 486 38.48 -15.95 -15.16
N ARG A 487 37.56 -16.89 -15.48
CA ARG A 487 36.57 -16.70 -16.55
C ARG A 487 35.62 -15.52 -16.28
N MET A 488 35.22 -15.31 -15.03
CA MET A 488 34.38 -14.18 -14.64
C MET A 488 35.13 -12.84 -14.73
N ALA A 489 36.42 -12.82 -14.39
CA ALA A 489 37.27 -11.64 -14.57
C ALA A 489 37.46 -11.30 -16.06
N GLU A 490 37.68 -12.30 -16.92
CA GLU A 490 37.76 -12.12 -18.37
C GLU A 490 36.44 -11.62 -18.99
N LEU A 491 35.29 -12.10 -18.50
CA LEU A 491 33.96 -11.60 -18.89
C LEU A 491 33.76 -10.14 -18.46
N GLY A 492 34.19 -9.78 -17.25
CA GLY A 492 34.15 -8.41 -16.75
C GLY A 492 35.00 -7.45 -17.58
N GLU A 493 36.22 -7.87 -17.96
CA GLU A 493 37.07 -7.07 -18.86
C GLU A 493 36.47 -6.94 -20.26
N GLN A 494 35.84 -7.99 -20.80
CA GLN A 494 35.15 -7.92 -22.10
C GLN A 494 33.97 -6.96 -22.07
N MET A 495 33.17 -6.96 -21.00
CA MET A 495 32.07 -6.00 -20.82
C MET A 495 32.56 -4.56 -20.67
N LEU A 496 33.69 -4.35 -19.99
CA LEU A 496 34.28 -3.02 -19.83
C LEU A 496 34.85 -2.49 -21.16
N ILE A 497 35.46 -3.35 -21.97
CA ILE A 497 35.92 -3.01 -23.33
C ILE A 497 34.73 -2.71 -24.25
N GLN A 498 33.59 -3.38 -24.07
CA GLN A 498 32.37 -3.14 -24.82
C GLN A 498 31.76 -1.76 -24.48
N GLN A 499 31.71 -1.39 -23.19
CA GLN A 499 31.29 -0.06 -22.75
C GLN A 499 32.21 1.07 -23.25
N GLN A 500 33.51 0.84 -23.32
CA GLN A 500 34.46 1.84 -23.81
C GLN A 500 34.40 2.04 -25.34
N ARG A 501 33.94 1.04 -26.10
CA ARG A 501 33.76 1.14 -27.56
C ARG A 501 32.49 1.88 -27.95
N GLU A 502 31.45 1.84 -27.13
CA GLU A 502 30.20 2.57 -27.37
C GLU A 502 30.31 4.09 -27.08
N GLY A 503 31.40 4.52 -26.44
CA GLY A 503 31.67 5.92 -26.10
C GLY A 503 32.44 6.75 -27.15
N GLN A 504 32.79 6.21 -28.33
CA GLN A 504 33.55 6.96 -29.34
C GLN A 504 33.05 6.73 -30.77
N THR A 505 32.19 7.64 -31.26
CA THR A 505 32.17 8.05 -32.68
C THR A 505 31.94 9.57 -32.79
N PRO A 506 32.53 10.26 -33.78
CA PRO A 506 32.82 11.70 -33.69
C PRO A 506 31.73 12.62 -34.25
N LEU A 507 31.62 13.79 -33.63
CA LEU A 507 30.86 14.96 -34.07
C LEU A 507 31.35 15.52 -35.42
N GLN A 508 30.42 15.81 -36.33
CA GLN A 508 30.55 16.85 -37.36
C GLN A 508 29.23 17.60 -37.57
N ASP A 509 29.22 18.81 -37.02
CA ASP A 509 28.57 20.05 -37.45
C ASP A 509 27.39 20.02 -38.43
N GLN A 510 26.24 20.51 -37.96
CA GLN A 510 25.76 21.82 -38.41
C GLN A 510 24.84 22.50 -37.38
N HIS A 511 25.24 23.74 -37.06
CA HIS A 511 24.55 24.80 -36.33
C HIS A 511 23.04 24.91 -36.67
N GLY A 512 22.15 25.30 -35.75
CA GLY A 512 22.33 26.41 -34.83
C GLY A 512 21.45 26.41 -33.57
N GLN A 513 21.96 27.22 -32.64
CA GLN A 513 21.57 27.56 -31.28
C GLN A 513 20.13 28.14 -31.23
N ALA A 514 19.34 27.97 -30.17
CA ALA A 514 19.69 28.29 -28.78
C ALA A 514 19.10 27.33 -27.72
N ARG A 515 19.97 26.96 -26.78
CA ARG A 515 19.67 26.58 -25.38
C ARG A 515 19.39 27.89 -24.60
N GLU A 516 18.67 28.00 -23.49
CA GLU A 516 18.59 27.22 -22.23
C GLU A 516 17.23 27.53 -21.54
N GLY A 517 16.47 26.55 -21.06
CA GLY A 517 16.39 26.15 -19.63
C GLY A 517 14.93 25.72 -19.29
N PRO A 518 14.68 24.79 -18.34
CA PRO A 518 13.56 23.83 -18.42
C PRO A 518 12.21 24.39 -17.96
N VAL A 519 11.15 24.02 -18.67
CA VAL A 519 9.74 24.24 -18.31
C VAL A 519 8.96 22.95 -18.63
N MET A 520 8.15 22.54 -17.65
CA MET A 520 7.53 21.22 -17.40
C MET A 520 7.34 20.25 -18.58
N ARG A 521 7.93 19.05 -18.41
CA ARG A 521 7.24 17.78 -18.70
C ARG A 521 6.66 17.28 -17.37
N MET A 522 5.59 17.89 -16.90
CA MET A 522 4.78 17.53 -15.73
C MET A 522 3.41 18.18 -15.93
#